data_AF-A0A8T4U1J1-F1
#
_entry.id   AF-A0A8T4U1J1-F1
#
_cell.length_a   1.000
_cell.length_b   1.000
_cell.length_c   1.000
_cell.angle_alpha   90.00
_cell.angle_beta   90.00
_cell.angle_gamma   90.00
#
_symmetry.space_group_name_H-M   'P 1'
#
loop_
_entity.id
_entity.type
_entity.pdbx_description
1 polymer ?
#
loop_
_entity_poly.entity_id
_entity_poly.type
_entity_poly.pdbx_seq_one_letter_code
_entity_poly.pdbx_strand_id
1 'polypeptide(L)'
;YSMPSFAEYAFQGIKKHPEIFSALEEFERTKKIPKFTYRKRIDVTINEQILAAFKKFCVLHNLNMSRVIENYMKQELTKENK
;
A
#
# COMPACT_ATOMS: atom_id res chain seq x y z
N TYR A 1 4.89 -11.38 -34.37
CA TYR A 1 4.30 -10.54 -33.32
C TYR A 1 4.73 -9.12 -33.53
N SER A 2 3.82 -8.24 -33.98
CA SER A 2 4.07 -6.80 -34.04
C SER A 2 4.09 -6.28 -32.61
N MET A 3 5.18 -5.62 -32.21
CA MET A 3 5.19 -4.90 -30.92
C MET A 3 4.06 -3.86 -30.96
N PRO A 4 3.20 -3.78 -29.93
CA PRO A 4 2.22 -2.72 -29.83
C PRO A 4 2.93 -1.36 -29.91
N SER A 5 2.30 -0.42 -30.60
CA SER A 5 2.85 0.93 -30.65
C SER A 5 2.92 1.52 -29.23
N PHE A 6 3.88 2.42 -29.00
CA PHE A 6 4.00 3.11 -27.72
C PHE A 6 2.67 3.74 -27.26
N ALA A 7 1.88 4.25 -28.21
CA ALA A 7 0.56 4.81 -27.93
C ALA A 7 -0.41 3.77 -27.38
N GLU A 8 -0.45 2.55 -27.93
CA GLU A 8 -1.33 1.48 -27.44
C GLU A 8 -0.95 1.04 -26.02
N TYR A 9 0.34 0.96 -25.71
CA TYR A 9 0.82 0.71 -24.35
C TYR A 9 0.44 1.84 -23.40
N ALA A 10 0.59 3.09 -23.82
CA ALA A 10 0.22 4.25 -23.03
C ALA A 10 -1.29 4.25 -22.71
N PHE A 11 -2.15 4.01 -23.71
CA PHE A 11 -3.60 3.91 -23.50
C PHE A 11 -4.02 2.76 -22.58
N GLN A 12 -3.37 1.61 -22.69
CA GLN A 12 -3.60 0.50 -21.75
C GLN A 12 -3.16 0.85 -20.32
N GLY A 13 -2.04 1.57 -20.18
CA GLY A 13 -1.56 2.09 -18.90
C GLY A 13 -2.54 3.07 -18.27
N ILE A 14 -3.03 4.04 -19.04
CA ILE A 14 -4.05 5.02 -18.61
C ILE A 14 -5.32 4.30 -18.13
N LYS A 15 -5.79 3.30 -18.88
CA LYS A 15 -7.02 2.56 -18.54
C LYS A 15 -6.87 1.73 -17.26
N LYS A 16 -5.68 1.18 -17.00
CA LYS A 16 -5.41 0.36 -15.82
C LYS A 16 -5.15 1.17 -14.56
N HIS A 17 -4.58 2.36 -14.71
CA HIS A 17 -4.14 3.20 -13.59
C HIS A 17 -4.46 4.68 -13.84
N PRO A 18 -5.75 5.06 -13.91
CA PRO A 18 -6.15 6.46 -14.12
C PRO A 18 -5.60 7.41 -13.04
N GLU A 19 -5.40 6.91 -11.82
CA GLU A 19 -4.82 7.64 -10.70
C GLU A 19 -3.42 8.19 -10.99
N ILE A 20 -2.61 7.46 -11.77
CA ILE A 20 -1.25 7.88 -12.15
C ILE A 20 -1.30 9.14 -13.00
N PHE A 21 -2.24 9.21 -13.93
CA PHE A 21 -2.39 10.34 -14.84
C PHE A 21 -2.95 11.58 -14.13
N SER A 22 -3.91 11.41 -13.22
CA SER A 22 -4.40 12.53 -12.40
C SER A 22 -3.30 13.18 -11.57
N ALA A 23 -2.31 12.42 -11.09
CA ALA A 23 -1.17 13.03 -10.41
C ALA A 23 -0.15 13.70 -11.32
N LEU A 24 -0.02 13.23 -12.56
CA LEU A 24 0.81 13.91 -13.55
C LEU A 24 0.21 15.27 -13.92
N GLU A 25 -1.11 15.33 -14.07
CA GLU A 25 -1.85 16.59 -14.24
C GLU A 25 -1.70 17.51 -13.01
N GLU A 26 -1.77 16.94 -11.80
CA GLU A 26 -1.56 17.70 -10.58
C GLU A 26 -0.10 18.18 -10.43
N PHE A 27 0.88 17.41 -10.91
CA PHE A 27 2.27 17.81 -10.98
C PHE A 27 2.49 18.94 -12.00
N GLU A 28 1.86 18.89 -13.17
CA GLU A 28 1.92 19.98 -14.15
C GLU A 28 1.47 21.31 -13.52
N ARG A 29 0.37 21.28 -12.76
CA ARG A 29 -0.23 22.44 -12.07
C ARG A 29 0.59 22.93 -10.87
N THR A 30 1.08 22.01 -10.03
CA THR A 30 1.65 22.35 -8.72
C THR A 30 3.17 22.22 -8.64
N LYS A 31 3.79 21.61 -9.66
CA LYS A 31 5.19 21.15 -9.70
C LYS A 31 5.57 20.24 -8.53
N LYS A 32 4.58 19.58 -7.91
CA LYS A 32 4.76 18.62 -6.81
C LYS A 32 4.03 17.33 -7.16
N ILE A 33 4.73 16.19 -7.05
CA ILE A 33 4.11 14.89 -7.28
C ILE A 33 3.31 14.56 -6.02
N PRO A 34 1.98 14.39 -6.10
CA PRO A 34 1.19 14.00 -4.94
C PRO A 34 1.67 12.64 -4.44
N LYS A 35 1.81 12.50 -3.12
CA LYS A 35 2.30 11.27 -2.50
C LYS A 35 1.26 10.17 -2.65
N PHE A 36 1.42 9.31 -3.65
CA PHE A 36 0.60 8.12 -3.89
C PHE A 36 0.66 7.05 -2.79
N THR A 37 1.60 7.18 -1.85
CA THR A 37 1.70 6.25 -0.73
C THR A 37 0.61 6.55 0.30
N TYR A 38 -0.61 6.11 0.02
CA TYR A 38 -1.74 6.14 0.94
C TYR A 38 -1.58 5.06 2.02
N ARG A 39 -0.53 5.15 2.84
CA ARG A 39 -0.56 4.44 4.13
C ARG A 39 -1.65 5.11 4.96
N LYS A 40 -2.80 4.44 5.09
CA LYS A 40 -3.86 4.91 5.98
C LYS A 40 -3.50 4.52 7.41
N ARG A 41 -3.68 5.47 8.33
CA ARG A 41 -3.61 5.18 9.76
C ARG A 41 -4.94 4.56 10.18
N ILE A 42 -4.87 3.56 11.05
CA ILE A 42 -6.02 2.93 11.67
C ILE A 42 -5.87 3.10 13.18
N ASP A 43 -6.98 3.40 13.85
CA ASP A 43 -7.06 3.39 15.30
C ASP A 43 -7.75 2.08 15.71
N VAL A 44 -7.11 1.33 16.60
CA VAL A 44 -7.59 0.01 17.06
C VAL A 44 -7.53 -0.07 18.57
N THR A 45 -8.57 -0.66 19.16
CA THR A 45 -8.61 -0.93 20.60
C THR A 45 -8.09 -2.35 20.86
N ILE A 46 -7.06 -2.47 21.70
CA ILE A 46 -6.41 -3.74 22.04
C ILE A 46 -6.23 -3.80 23.55
N ASN A 47 -6.33 -4.99 24.13
CA ASN A 47 -6.01 -5.20 25.54
C ASN A 47 -4.55 -4.78 25.85
N GLU A 48 -4.37 -4.03 26.93
CA GLU A 48 -3.07 -3.49 27.34
C GLU A 48 -1.99 -4.56 27.56
N GLN A 49 -2.34 -5.67 28.19
CA GLN A 49 -1.39 -6.75 28.49
C GLN A 49 -0.87 -7.40 27.19
N ILE A 50 -1.77 -7.58 26.22
CA ILE A 50 -1.43 -8.14 24.91
C ILE A 50 -0.54 -7.16 24.14
N LEU A 51 -0.87 -5.86 24.15
CA LEU A 51 -0.07 -4.84 23.50
C LEU A 51 1.34 -4.75 24.10
N ALA A 52 1.47 -4.84 25.42
CA ALA A 52 2.75 -4.82 26.11
C ALA A 52 3.61 -6.05 25.75
N ALA A 53 3.02 -7.24 25.74
CA ALA A 53 3.70 -8.47 25.32
C ALA A 53 4.14 -8.39 23.85
N PHE A 54 3.25 -7.92 22.96
CA PHE A 54 3.54 -7.79 21.54
C PHE A 54 4.63 -6.75 21.26
N LYS A 55 4.63 -5.61 21.97
CA LYS A 55 5.72 -4.62 21.91
C LYS A 55 7.06 -5.23 22.29
N LYS A 56 7.12 -5.96 23.40
CA LYS A 56 8.35 -6.64 23.85
C LYS A 56 8.84 -7.64 22.81
N PHE A 57 7.93 -8.44 22.24
CA PHE A 57 8.24 -9.38 21.17
C PHE A 57 8.83 -8.67 19.95
N CYS A 58 8.19 -7.60 19.46
CA CYS A 58 8.70 -6.87 18.29
C CYS A 58 10.09 -6.27 18.54
N VAL A 59 10.35 -5.74 19.74
CA VAL A 59 11.67 -5.18 20.09
C VAL A 59 12.73 -6.29 20.14
N LEU A 60 12.44 -7.42 20.80
CA LEU A 60 13.37 -8.54 20.94
C LEU A 60 13.79 -9.11 19.57
N HIS A 61 12.86 -9.16 18.62
CA HIS A 61 13.09 -9.71 17.28
C HIS A 61 13.43 -8.66 16.21
N ASN A 62 13.63 -7.39 16.60
CA ASN A 62 13.90 -6.27 15.69
C ASN A 62 12.86 -6.14 14.54
N LEU A 63 11.58 -6.33 14.87
CA LEU A 63 10.48 -6.32 13.92
C LEU A 63 9.71 -4.99 13.96
N ASN A 64 9.30 -4.52 12.77
CA ASN A 64 8.37 -3.40 12.68
C ASN A 64 6.93 -3.86 12.96
N MET A 65 6.33 -3.30 14.00
CA MET A 65 4.98 -3.66 14.46
C MET A 65 3.91 -3.54 13.38
N SER A 66 3.89 -2.42 12.65
CA SER A 66 2.92 -2.19 11.56
C SER A 66 3.07 -3.23 10.45
N ARG A 67 4.31 -3.62 10.13
CA ARG A 67 4.58 -4.65 9.12
C ARG A 67 4.10 -6.03 9.57
N VAL A 68 4.25 -6.37 10.85
CA VAL A 68 3.76 -7.65 11.39
C VAL A 68 2.23 -7.71 11.31
N ILE A 69 1.55 -6.64 11.73
CA ILE A 69 0.09 -6.53 11.66
C ILE A 69 -0.39 -6.62 10.20
N GLU A 70 0.23 -5.89 9.29
CA GLU A 70 -0.13 -5.92 7.86
C GLU A 70 0.07 -7.31 7.24
N ASN A 71 1.15 -8.00 7.59
CA ASN A 71 1.39 -9.36 7.12
C ASN A 71 0.33 -10.34 7.65
N TYR A 72 -0.04 -10.21 8.92
CA TYR A 72 -1.11 -11.02 9.51
C TYR A 72 -2.45 -10.78 8.80
N MET A 73 -2.82 -9.52 8.57
CA MET A 73 -4.02 -9.16 7.79
C MET A 73 -4.02 -9.80 6.40
N LYS A 74 -2.89 -9.76 5.68
CA LYS A 74 -2.76 -10.39 4.36
C LYS A 74 -2.96 -11.91 4.42
N GLN A 75 -2.42 -12.57 5.43
CA GLN A 75 -2.58 -14.01 5.61
C GLN A 75 -4.04 -14.39 5.86
N GLU A 76 -4.74 -13.67 6.72
CA GLU A 76 -6.16 -13.92 7.00
C GLU A 76 -7.05 -13.69 5.77
N LEU A 77 -6.83 -12.60 5.03
CA LEU A 77 -7.55 -12.34 3.77
C LEU A 77 -7.28 -13.40 2.69
N THR A 78 -6.09 -14.00 2.68
CA THR A 78 -5.77 -15.06 1.71
C THR A 78 -6.44 -16.38 2.06
N LYS A 79 -6.70 -16.63 3.34
CA LYS A 79 -7.42 -17.83 3.81
C LYS A 79 -8.91 -17.77 3.48
N GLU A 80 -9.53 -16.59 3.55
CA GLU A 80 -10.95 -16.41 3.20
C GLU A 80 -11.24 -16.57 1.70
N ASN A 81 -10.23 -16.37 0.85
CA ASN A 81 -10.36 -16.47 -0.61
C ASN A 81 -10.02 -17.86 -1.18
N LYS A 82 -9.86 -18.88 -0.31
CA LYS A 82 -9.53 -20.26 -0.68
C LYS A 82 -10.66 -21.20 -0.28
#